data_AF-A0A954EFV0-F1
#
_entry.id   AF-A0A954EFV0-F1
#
_cell.length_a   1.000
_cell.length_b   1.000
_cell.length_c   1.000
_cell.angle_alpha   90.00
_cell.angle_beta   90.00
_cell.angle_gamma   90.00
#
_symmetry.space_group_name_H-M   'P 1'
#
loop_
_entity.id
_entity.type
_entity.pdbx_description
1 polymer ?
#
loop_
_entity_poly.entity_id
_entity_poly.type
_entity_poly.pdbx_seq_one_letter_code
_entity_poly.pdbx_strand_id
1 'polypeptide(L)'
;MTTLRNIAKARQLYRSGNVYGVHTQFQSLTGKKLRFGRGSCHSIGTRSTTPLLICRELRVMFQVVAIESLDELKTYRHSWNELWGRTRQRSFQMTFEWFETYWTNNAHAQEREMKVLVVALGGKVIGILPLVRKRVSTRLGELRVLTYPLDGEGCWYGPIGPNSAATLAAGLRYLSQNLSDWDLLDLPYIDRDRLDLGRTSTAARNLGWSPVERVWNSVSTIRFPEGMEAFLERKKDSARKALQHAEQLARQNNWKWQHHSSMIIA
;
A
#
# COMPACT_ATOMS: atom_id res chain seq x y z
N MET A 1 16.87 -28.64 7.90
CA MET A 1 16.74 -29.10 6.50
C MET A 1 15.39 -28.77 5.83
N THR A 2 14.36 -28.39 6.58
CA THR A 2 13.02 -28.03 6.07
C THR A 2 12.98 -26.66 5.36
N THR A 3 13.90 -25.76 5.71
CA THR A 3 13.95 -24.37 5.20
C THR A 3 14.39 -24.27 3.73
N LEU A 4 15.28 -25.16 3.27
CA LEU A 4 15.77 -25.16 1.88
C LEU A 4 14.75 -25.78 0.90
N ARG A 5 13.92 -26.75 1.36
CA ARG A 5 12.84 -27.32 0.54
C ARG A 5 11.73 -26.30 0.26
N ASN A 6 11.46 -25.36 1.17
CA ASN A 6 10.47 -24.31 0.98
C ASN A 6 10.91 -23.25 -0.04
N ILE A 7 12.21 -22.96 -0.13
CA ILE A 7 12.77 -22.03 -1.13
C ILE A 7 12.73 -22.65 -2.56
N ALA A 8 12.98 -23.95 -2.68
CA ALA A 8 12.89 -24.65 -3.96
C ALA A 8 11.44 -24.76 -4.47
N LYS A 9 10.46 -25.01 -3.59
CA LYS A 9 9.04 -25.07 -3.94
C LYS A 9 8.47 -23.70 -4.33
N ALA A 10 8.93 -22.62 -3.69
CA ALA A 10 8.59 -21.24 -4.07
C ALA A 10 9.13 -20.85 -5.47
N ARG A 11 10.32 -21.32 -5.85
CA ARG A 11 10.88 -21.11 -7.21
C ARG A 11 10.13 -21.89 -8.29
N GLN A 12 9.58 -23.06 -7.98
CA GLN A 12 8.81 -23.86 -8.94
C GLN A 12 7.40 -23.27 -9.20
N LEU A 13 6.78 -22.68 -8.19
CA LEU A 13 5.48 -22.00 -8.30
C LEU A 13 5.57 -20.62 -8.98
N TYR A 14 6.77 -20.03 -9.06
CA TYR A 14 7.03 -18.81 -9.83
C TYR A 14 6.80 -18.99 -11.34
N ARG A 15 6.87 -20.23 -11.85
CA ARG A 15 6.59 -20.56 -13.26
C ARG A 15 5.11 -20.77 -13.57
N SER A 16 4.23 -20.90 -12.56
CA SER A 16 2.81 -21.22 -12.77
C SER A 16 1.85 -20.03 -12.72
N GLY A 17 2.37 -18.79 -12.69
CA GLY A 17 1.53 -17.58 -12.80
C GLY A 17 0.69 -17.22 -11.56
N ASN A 18 0.84 -17.95 -10.46
CA ASN A 18 0.18 -17.63 -9.19
C ASN A 18 0.88 -16.42 -8.52
N VAL A 19 0.09 -15.49 -7.99
CA VAL A 19 0.59 -14.29 -7.30
C VAL A 19 0.14 -14.33 -5.85
N TYR A 20 1.08 -14.04 -4.94
CA TYR A 20 0.86 -14.10 -3.50
C TYR A 20 0.73 -12.69 -2.95
N GLY A 21 -0.44 -12.37 -2.36
CA GLY A 21 -0.59 -11.17 -1.53
C GLY A 21 0.02 -11.42 -0.16
N VAL A 22 0.98 -10.62 0.26
CA VAL A 22 1.63 -10.70 1.57
C VAL A 22 0.96 -9.72 2.53
N HIS A 23 0.34 -10.26 3.56
CA HIS A 23 -0.08 -9.59 4.78
C HIS A 23 1.15 -9.21 5.60
N THR A 24 1.26 -7.97 6.07
CA THR A 24 2.32 -7.59 7.00
C THR A 24 1.72 -7.09 8.31
N GLN A 25 1.93 -7.84 9.39
CA GLN A 25 1.59 -7.41 10.75
C GLN A 25 2.80 -6.78 11.42
N PHE A 26 2.58 -5.68 12.13
CA PHE A 26 3.59 -5.05 12.95
C PHE A 26 3.16 -5.06 14.41
N GLN A 27 3.99 -5.63 15.28
CA GLN A 27 3.82 -5.52 16.72
C GLN A 27 4.81 -4.50 17.28
N SER A 28 4.32 -3.53 18.04
CA SER A 28 5.17 -2.62 18.81
C SER A 28 5.77 -3.39 19.99
N LEU A 29 7.09 -3.56 20.00
CA LEU A 29 7.84 -4.10 21.13
C LEU A 29 8.41 -2.94 21.98
N THR A 30 7.58 -2.07 22.56
CA THR A 30 8.06 -1.06 23.51
C THR A 30 7.30 -1.09 24.82
N GLY A 31 7.64 -2.08 25.63
CA GLY A 31 7.37 -2.09 27.07
C GLY A 31 8.66 -2.29 27.85
N LYS A 32 9.61 -1.34 27.79
CA LYS A 32 10.71 -1.21 28.76
C LYS A 32 11.44 0.14 28.58
N LYS A 33 11.20 1.07 29.50
CA LYS A 33 12.05 2.26 29.71
C LYS A 33 13.43 1.79 30.15
N LEU A 34 14.40 1.76 29.24
CA LEU A 34 15.81 1.70 29.60
C LEU A 34 16.32 3.14 29.73
N ARG A 35 16.58 3.56 30.98
CA ARG A 35 17.33 4.78 31.29
C ARG A 35 18.78 4.54 30.87
N PHE A 36 19.27 5.23 29.85
CA PHE A 36 20.69 5.31 29.56
C PHE A 36 21.34 6.39 30.43
N GLY A 37 22.33 5.98 31.22
CA GLY A 37 23.16 6.84 32.06
C GLY A 37 24.10 7.71 31.21
N ARG A 38 24.38 8.91 31.71
CA ARG A 38 25.33 9.87 31.14
C ARG A 38 26.75 9.30 31.22
N GLY A 39 27.34 8.98 30.08
CA GLY A 39 28.79 8.79 29.94
C GLY A 39 29.44 10.10 29.50
N SER A 40 30.35 10.62 30.33
CA SER A 40 31.18 11.79 30.03
C SER A 40 32.24 11.46 28.98
N CYS A 41 32.28 12.21 27.88
CA CYS A 41 33.35 12.13 26.90
C CYS A 41 34.40 13.20 27.19
N HIS A 42 35.65 12.79 27.37
CA HIS A 42 36.80 13.66 27.55
C HIS A 42 37.14 14.39 26.24
N SER A 43 37.35 15.69 26.34
CA SER A 43 37.84 16.57 25.29
C SER A 43 39.35 16.43 25.11
N ILE A 44 39.79 16.13 23.88
CA ILE A 44 41.15 16.44 23.43
C ILE A 44 41.01 17.31 22.19
N GLY A 45 41.54 18.52 22.29
CA GLY A 45 41.46 19.55 21.26
C GLY A 45 42.55 19.42 20.22
N THR A 46 42.18 19.69 18.97
CA THR A 46 43.09 20.17 17.93
C THR A 46 42.36 21.19 17.09
N ARG A 47 42.88 22.43 17.11
CA ARG A 47 42.40 23.55 16.29
C ARG A 47 42.70 23.26 14.82
N SER A 48 41.66 23.19 13.99
CA SER A 48 41.79 23.31 12.53
C SER A 48 40.86 24.40 12.05
N THR A 49 41.46 25.56 11.77
CA THR A 49 40.82 26.74 11.19
C THR A 49 40.45 26.42 9.74
N THR A 50 39.21 25.99 9.54
CA THR A 50 38.65 25.75 8.20
C THR A 50 37.57 26.82 7.98
N PRO A 51 37.47 27.45 6.80
CA PRO A 51 36.47 28.49 6.57
C PRO A 51 35.07 27.90 6.74
N LEU A 52 34.27 28.53 7.60
CA LEU A 52 32.83 28.30 7.77
C LEU A 52 32.14 28.59 6.44
N LEU A 53 32.13 27.61 5.54
CA LEU A 53 31.04 27.48 4.59
C LEU A 53 29.80 27.23 5.43
N ILE A 54 28.94 28.25 5.50
CA ILE A 54 27.57 28.13 5.94
C ILE A 54 26.88 27.22 4.92
N CYS A 55 27.11 25.91 5.05
CA CYS A 55 26.21 24.90 4.55
C CYS A 55 24.94 25.11 5.36
N ARG A 56 24.05 25.95 4.81
CA ARG A 56 22.66 26.01 5.22
C ARG A 56 22.16 24.58 5.07
N GLU A 57 22.15 23.83 6.17
CA GLU A 57 21.45 22.55 6.28
C GLU A 57 19.99 22.86 5.95
N LEU A 58 19.64 22.81 4.67
CA LEU A 58 18.28 22.59 4.25
C LEU A 58 17.97 21.17 4.71
N ARG A 59 17.60 21.02 5.99
CA ARG A 59 16.98 19.79 6.47
C ARG A 59 15.74 19.61 5.61
N VAL A 60 15.86 18.70 4.65
CA VAL A 60 14.76 18.21 3.85
C VAL A 60 13.82 17.50 4.82
N MET A 61 12.86 18.25 5.36
CA MET A 61 11.96 17.76 6.39
C MET A 61 10.69 17.26 5.71
N PHE A 62 10.45 15.96 5.82
CA PHE A 62 9.13 15.41 5.51
C PHE A 62 8.13 15.97 6.50
N GLN A 63 7.01 16.45 5.98
CA GLN A 63 5.84 16.81 6.76
C GLN A 63 4.76 15.77 6.47
N VAL A 64 4.13 15.27 7.53
CA VAL A 64 3.02 14.32 7.42
C VAL A 64 1.83 14.92 8.15
N VAL A 65 0.71 15.02 7.45
CA VAL A 65 -0.57 15.46 8.01
C VAL A 65 -1.52 14.27 7.97
N ALA A 66 -2.16 13.97 9.10
CA ALA A 66 -3.24 12.99 9.16
C ALA A 66 -4.57 13.68 8.89
N ILE A 67 -5.30 13.18 7.91
CA ILE A 67 -6.62 13.64 7.50
C ILE A 67 -7.64 12.61 7.97
N GLU A 68 -8.62 13.04 8.76
CA GLU A 68 -9.56 12.16 9.44
C GLU A 68 -11.03 12.43 9.05
N SER A 69 -11.28 13.44 8.20
CA SER A 69 -12.61 13.74 7.65
C SER A 69 -12.60 13.82 6.13
N LEU A 70 -13.75 13.50 5.51
CA LEU A 70 -13.85 13.45 4.05
C LEU A 70 -13.82 14.86 3.45
N ASP A 71 -14.39 15.83 4.15
CA ASP A 71 -14.41 17.23 3.71
C ASP A 71 -13.01 17.85 3.71
N GLU A 72 -12.19 17.54 4.73
CA GLU A 72 -10.79 17.91 4.71
C GLU A 72 -10.05 17.19 3.57
N LEU A 73 -10.31 15.90 3.35
CA LEU A 73 -9.67 15.14 2.29
C LEU A 73 -9.98 15.66 0.89
N LYS A 74 -11.20 16.18 0.65
CA LYS A 74 -11.59 16.81 -0.63
C LYS A 74 -10.66 17.95 -1.03
N THR A 75 -10.07 18.67 -0.08
CA THR A 75 -9.09 19.74 -0.37
C THR A 75 -7.83 19.21 -1.07
N TYR A 76 -7.54 17.91 -0.92
CA TYR A 76 -6.42 17.22 -1.58
C TYR A 76 -6.81 16.50 -2.87
N ARG A 77 -8.07 16.55 -3.34
CA ARG A 77 -8.53 15.81 -4.54
C ARG A 77 -7.61 16.02 -5.75
N HIS A 78 -7.24 17.27 -6.05
CA HIS A 78 -6.38 17.57 -7.19
C HIS A 78 -4.98 16.94 -7.03
N SER A 79 -4.37 17.06 -5.84
CA SER A 79 -3.08 16.44 -5.55
C SER A 79 -3.17 14.90 -5.61
N TRP A 80 -4.25 14.32 -5.10
CA TRP A 80 -4.50 12.88 -5.17
C TRP A 80 -4.56 12.40 -6.62
N ASN A 81 -5.34 13.07 -7.48
CA ASN A 81 -5.48 12.70 -8.89
C ASN A 81 -4.15 12.87 -9.66
N GLU A 82 -3.38 13.94 -9.40
CA GLU A 82 -2.04 14.11 -9.98
C GLU A 82 -1.10 12.96 -9.57
N LEU A 83 -1.07 12.63 -8.28
CA LEU A 83 -0.21 11.57 -7.74
C LEU A 83 -0.64 10.19 -8.23
N TRP A 84 -1.94 9.92 -8.29
CA TRP A 84 -2.50 8.70 -8.85
C TRP A 84 -2.12 8.54 -10.33
N GLY A 85 -2.20 9.61 -11.11
CA GLY A 85 -1.79 9.65 -12.52
C GLY A 85 -0.34 9.22 -12.73
N ARG A 86 0.53 9.48 -11.73
CA ARG A 86 1.96 9.17 -11.73
C ARG A 86 2.33 7.92 -10.92
N THR A 87 1.35 7.23 -10.35
CA THR A 87 1.57 6.00 -9.58
C THR A 87 1.91 4.86 -10.53
N ARG A 88 3.07 4.22 -10.33
CA ARG A 88 3.60 3.16 -11.22
C ARG A 88 2.60 2.03 -11.48
N GLN A 89 1.74 1.74 -10.51
CA GLN A 89 0.82 0.59 -10.50
C GLN A 89 -0.55 1.02 -9.97
N ARG A 90 -1.06 2.11 -10.56
CA ARG A 90 -2.38 2.63 -10.24
C ARG A 90 -3.47 1.60 -10.52
N SER A 91 -4.36 1.41 -9.57
CA SER A 91 -5.61 0.67 -9.75
C SER A 91 -6.80 1.62 -9.54
N PHE A 92 -7.98 1.17 -9.97
CA PHE A 92 -9.22 1.91 -9.76
C PHE A 92 -9.48 2.16 -8.26
N GLN A 93 -9.19 1.18 -7.39
CA GLN A 93 -9.40 1.32 -5.94
C GLN A 93 -8.52 2.41 -5.31
N MET A 94 -7.47 2.87 -6.00
CA MET A 94 -6.61 3.95 -5.55
C MET A 94 -7.08 5.34 -6.00
N THR A 95 -8.15 5.46 -6.79
CA THR A 95 -8.67 6.77 -7.20
C THR A 95 -9.34 7.49 -6.04
N PHE A 96 -9.41 8.83 -6.12
CA PHE A 96 -10.13 9.61 -5.13
C PHE A 96 -11.62 9.28 -5.17
N GLU A 97 -12.19 9.14 -6.36
CA GLU A 97 -13.61 8.88 -6.59
C GLU A 97 -14.03 7.53 -5.99
N TRP A 98 -13.19 6.50 -6.11
CA TRP A 98 -13.44 5.23 -5.47
C TRP A 98 -13.45 5.38 -3.95
N PHE A 99 -12.43 6.03 -3.38
CA PHE A 99 -12.31 6.21 -1.94
C PHE A 99 -13.46 7.08 -1.37
N GLU A 100 -13.82 8.16 -2.05
CA GLU A 100 -14.97 9.02 -1.69
C GLU A 100 -16.27 8.24 -1.71
N THR A 101 -16.50 7.43 -2.74
CA THR A 101 -17.70 6.58 -2.85
C THR A 101 -17.72 5.52 -1.75
N TYR A 102 -16.60 4.84 -1.52
CA TYR A 102 -16.42 3.87 -0.45
C TYR A 102 -16.74 4.48 0.93
N TRP A 103 -16.33 5.73 1.17
CA TRP A 103 -16.57 6.42 2.43
C TRP A 103 -18.00 6.98 2.56
N THR A 104 -18.54 7.57 1.49
CA THR A 104 -19.87 8.22 1.47
C THR A 104 -21.01 7.23 1.60
N ASN A 105 -20.82 5.99 1.14
CA ASN A 105 -21.85 4.97 1.20
C ASN A 105 -22.18 4.46 2.62
N ASN A 106 -21.65 5.11 3.67
CA ASN A 106 -22.04 5.11 5.11
C ASN A 106 -22.14 3.76 5.84
N ALA A 107 -22.31 2.63 5.16
CA ALA A 107 -22.36 1.30 5.74
C ALA A 107 -21.07 0.92 6.48
N HIS A 108 -19.96 1.54 6.11
CA HIS A 108 -18.64 1.27 6.69
C HIS A 108 -18.19 2.34 7.70
N ALA A 109 -18.81 3.53 7.72
CA ALA A 109 -18.40 4.64 8.58
C ALA A 109 -18.77 4.44 10.07
N GLN A 110 -19.74 3.56 10.38
CA GLN A 110 -20.17 3.32 11.77
C GLN A 110 -19.15 2.50 12.58
N GLU A 111 -18.33 1.68 11.92
CA GLU A 111 -17.36 0.78 12.58
C GLU A 111 -15.90 1.19 12.32
N ARG A 112 -15.70 2.31 11.62
CA ARG A 112 -14.41 2.70 11.06
C ARG A 112 -14.19 4.18 11.09
N GLU A 113 -12.92 4.51 11.14
CA GLU A 113 -12.46 5.89 11.21
C GLU A 113 -11.39 6.09 10.15
N MET A 114 -11.54 7.15 9.37
CA MET A 114 -10.60 7.45 8.31
C MET A 114 -9.28 7.94 8.88
N LYS A 115 -8.17 7.51 8.28
CA LYS A 115 -6.85 8.04 8.60
C LYS A 115 -5.98 8.07 7.35
N VAL A 116 -6.11 9.12 6.56
CA VAL A 116 -5.27 9.31 5.37
C VAL A 116 -4.05 10.12 5.74
N LEU A 117 -2.85 9.61 5.47
CA LEU A 117 -1.62 10.38 5.68
C LEU A 117 -1.18 11.06 4.39
N VAL A 118 -1.20 12.39 4.39
CA VAL A 118 -0.66 13.21 3.30
C VAL A 118 0.80 13.53 3.60
N VAL A 119 1.70 13.10 2.72
CA VAL A 119 3.15 13.28 2.89
C VAL A 119 3.63 14.38 1.96
N ALA A 120 4.22 15.42 2.54
CA ALA A 120 4.81 16.55 1.83
C ALA A 120 6.33 16.63 2.04
N LEU A 121 7.02 17.16 1.04
CA LEU A 121 8.45 17.46 1.05
C LEU A 121 8.66 18.87 0.53
N GLY A 122 9.22 19.76 1.37
CA GLY A 122 9.40 21.17 1.00
C GLY A 122 8.10 21.86 0.59
N GLY A 123 6.98 21.55 1.27
CA GLY A 123 5.66 22.10 0.98
C GLY A 123 4.91 21.46 -0.19
N LYS A 124 5.53 20.56 -0.95
CA LYS A 124 4.88 19.84 -2.05
C LYS A 124 4.43 18.46 -1.62
N VAL A 125 3.16 18.09 -1.87
CA VAL A 125 2.69 16.71 -1.64
C VAL A 125 3.41 15.75 -2.59
N ILE A 126 4.06 14.72 -2.02
CA ILE A 126 4.84 13.74 -2.77
C ILE A 126 4.21 12.34 -2.79
N GLY A 127 3.25 12.11 -1.90
CA GLY A 127 2.46 10.89 -1.86
C GLY A 127 1.42 10.91 -0.75
N ILE A 128 0.45 10.01 -0.86
CA ILE A 128 -0.66 9.84 0.07
C ILE A 128 -0.68 8.38 0.50
N LEU A 129 -0.86 8.11 1.78
CA LEU A 129 -1.03 6.77 2.33
C LEU A 129 -2.44 6.67 2.92
N PRO A 130 -3.41 6.13 2.16
CA PRO A 130 -4.77 5.95 2.65
C PRO A 130 -4.81 4.80 3.64
N LEU A 131 -5.27 5.06 4.87
CA LEU A 131 -5.53 4.04 5.88
C LEU A 131 -6.90 4.28 6.51
N VAL A 132 -7.40 3.23 7.14
CA VAL A 132 -8.60 3.26 7.98
C VAL A 132 -8.30 2.53 9.27
N ARG A 133 -8.84 3.06 10.37
CA ARG A 133 -8.88 2.38 11.66
C ARG A 133 -10.20 1.62 11.75
N LYS A 134 -10.15 0.35 12.13
CA LYS A 134 -11.33 -0.45 12.43
C LYS A 134 -11.16 -1.20 13.75
N ARG A 135 -12.27 -1.49 14.41
CA ARG A 135 -12.29 -2.32 15.61
C ARG A 135 -12.47 -3.78 15.21
N VAL A 136 -11.65 -4.67 15.78
CA VAL A 136 -11.70 -6.11 15.54
C VAL A 136 -11.84 -6.82 16.88
N SER A 137 -12.96 -7.53 17.06
CA SER A 137 -13.17 -8.38 18.23
C SER A 137 -12.28 -9.62 18.16
N THR A 138 -11.52 -9.87 19.21
CA THR A 138 -10.69 -11.06 19.37
C THR A 138 -11.03 -11.79 20.67
N ARG A 139 -10.50 -13.00 20.86
CA ARG A 139 -10.64 -13.73 22.13
C ARG A 139 -10.01 -13.00 23.34
N LEU A 140 -9.12 -12.04 23.10
CA LEU A 140 -8.43 -11.25 24.12
C LEU A 140 -9.04 -9.85 24.31
N GLY A 141 -10.15 -9.54 23.62
CA GLY A 141 -10.79 -8.22 23.62
C GLY A 141 -10.79 -7.56 22.24
N GLU A 142 -11.24 -6.32 22.20
CA GLU A 142 -11.29 -5.50 20.98
C GLU A 142 -9.91 -4.88 20.69
N LEU A 143 -9.48 -4.96 19.42
CA LEU A 143 -8.26 -4.32 18.93
C LEU A 143 -8.60 -3.24 17.89
N ARG A 144 -7.90 -2.11 17.96
CA ARG A 144 -7.94 -1.08 16.92
C ARG A 144 -6.87 -1.38 15.87
N VAL A 145 -7.31 -1.78 14.70
CA VAL A 145 -6.45 -2.18 13.59
C VAL A 145 -6.41 -1.06 12.55
N LEU A 146 -5.21 -0.57 12.25
CA LEU A 146 -4.95 0.35 11.15
C LEU A 146 -4.64 -0.47 9.89
N THR A 147 -5.40 -0.25 8.81
CA THR A 147 -5.35 -1.08 7.58
C THR A 147 -5.66 -0.27 6.32
N TYR A 148 -5.45 -0.86 5.14
CA TYR A 148 -5.94 -0.29 3.88
C TYR A 148 -7.47 -0.33 3.74
N PRO A 149 -8.06 0.67 3.05
CA PRO A 149 -9.50 0.78 2.78
C PRO A 149 -9.89 -0.11 1.60
N LEU A 150 -10.08 -1.41 1.82
CA LEU A 150 -10.42 -2.33 0.71
C LEU A 150 -11.40 -3.44 1.07
N ASP A 151 -11.40 -3.98 2.29
CA ASP A 151 -12.37 -5.01 2.75
C ASP A 151 -12.64 -6.23 1.88
N GLY A 152 -11.71 -6.56 0.99
CA GLY A 152 -11.82 -7.68 0.06
C GLY A 152 -12.15 -7.23 -1.38
N GLU A 153 -12.41 -5.95 -1.60
CA GLU A 153 -12.78 -5.36 -2.90
C GLU A 153 -11.59 -5.06 -3.82
N GLY A 154 -10.45 -5.74 -3.61
CA GLY A 154 -9.25 -5.48 -4.40
C GLY A 154 -8.20 -6.58 -4.33
N CYS A 155 -7.27 -6.49 -5.27
CA CYS A 155 -6.11 -7.39 -5.35
C CYS A 155 -4.87 -6.78 -4.70
N TRP A 156 -4.62 -5.49 -4.97
CA TRP A 156 -3.41 -4.79 -4.55
C TRP A 156 -3.71 -3.39 -4.06
N TYR A 157 -2.94 -2.93 -3.06
CA TYR A 157 -3.02 -1.57 -2.56
C TYR A 157 -1.68 -1.08 -2.05
N GLY A 158 -1.58 0.23 -1.87
CA GLY A 158 -0.36 0.85 -1.37
C GLY A 158 -0.44 2.37 -1.34
N PRO A 159 0.70 3.04 -1.12
CA PRO A 159 0.79 4.48 -1.22
C PRO A 159 0.51 4.97 -2.64
N ILE A 160 -0.16 6.11 -2.71
CA ILE A 160 -0.49 6.82 -3.93
C ILE A 160 0.59 7.86 -4.19
N GLY A 161 1.13 7.87 -5.40
CA GLY A 161 2.19 8.76 -5.84
C GLY A 161 3.44 8.02 -6.34
N PRO A 162 4.33 8.73 -7.04
CA PRO A 162 5.55 8.14 -7.61
C PRO A 162 6.61 7.81 -6.54
N ASN A 163 6.51 8.38 -5.33
CA ASN A 163 7.52 8.29 -4.28
C ASN A 163 7.15 7.29 -3.17
N SER A 164 6.60 6.12 -3.52
CA SER A 164 6.00 5.18 -2.55
C SER A 164 6.92 4.82 -1.38
N ALA A 165 8.23 4.65 -1.61
CA ALA A 165 9.19 4.35 -0.55
C ALA A 165 9.32 5.49 0.48
N ALA A 166 9.41 6.74 0.00
CA ALA A 166 9.47 7.91 0.87
C ALA A 166 8.13 8.13 1.60
N THR A 167 7.01 7.93 0.91
CA THR A 167 5.67 8.00 1.51
C THR A 167 5.48 6.98 2.63
N LEU A 168 5.90 5.72 2.42
CA LEU A 168 5.88 4.69 3.47
C LEU A 168 6.82 5.06 4.64
N ALA A 169 8.06 5.45 4.34
CA ALA A 169 9.02 5.78 5.39
C ALA A 169 8.54 6.95 6.27
N ALA A 170 8.00 8.00 5.65
CA ALA A 170 7.46 9.16 6.37
C ALA A 170 6.16 8.80 7.12
N GLY A 171 5.22 8.11 6.46
CA GLY A 171 3.94 7.71 7.05
C GLY A 171 4.11 6.76 8.24
N LEU A 172 4.93 5.72 8.10
CA LEU A 172 5.20 4.79 9.22
C LEU A 172 5.94 5.49 10.37
N ARG A 173 6.85 6.42 10.08
CA ARG A 173 7.50 7.23 11.11
C ARG A 173 6.48 8.07 11.88
N TYR A 174 5.57 8.73 11.17
CA TYR A 174 4.48 9.48 11.78
C TYR A 174 3.62 8.60 12.69
N LEU A 175 3.24 7.40 12.23
CA LEU A 175 2.48 6.45 13.04
C LEU A 175 3.26 6.00 14.28
N SER A 176 4.57 5.79 14.18
CA SER A 176 5.43 5.40 15.31
C SER A 176 5.54 6.48 16.40
N GLN A 177 5.30 7.73 16.05
CA GLN A 177 5.30 8.87 16.97
C GLN A 177 3.92 9.12 17.59
N ASN A 178 2.87 8.53 17.02
CA ASN A 178 1.46 8.72 17.39
C ASN A 178 0.79 7.35 17.67
N LEU A 179 1.36 6.59 18.62
CA LEU A 179 0.98 5.20 18.91
C LEU A 179 -0.31 5.06 19.75
N SER A 180 -0.85 6.13 20.33
CA SER A 180 -2.02 6.06 21.22
C SER A 180 -3.30 5.58 20.52
N ASP A 181 -3.32 5.66 19.19
CA ASP A 181 -4.53 5.67 18.39
C ASP A 181 -4.86 4.32 17.76
N TRP A 182 -3.97 3.34 17.84
CA TRP A 182 -4.11 2.03 17.21
C TRP A 182 -3.25 0.98 17.95
N ASP A 183 -3.66 -0.29 17.86
CA ASP A 183 -3.00 -1.39 18.57
C ASP A 183 -2.22 -2.31 17.61
N LEU A 184 -2.71 -2.43 16.36
CA LEU A 184 -2.11 -3.25 15.31
C LEU A 184 -2.09 -2.49 13.99
N LEU A 185 -0.94 -2.46 13.31
CA LEU A 185 -0.87 -2.10 11.89
C LEU A 185 -0.90 -3.39 11.08
N ASP A 186 -1.91 -3.49 10.22
CA ASP A 186 -2.15 -4.62 9.34
C ASP A 186 -2.34 -4.11 7.92
N LEU A 187 -1.37 -4.38 7.03
CA LEU A 187 -1.42 -3.95 5.65
C LEU A 187 -1.63 -5.16 4.72
N PRO A 188 -2.90 -5.54 4.43
CA PRO A 188 -3.23 -6.55 3.43
C PRO A 188 -2.99 -6.04 2.00
N TYR A 189 -3.20 -6.88 0.99
CA TYR A 189 -3.12 -6.47 -0.43
C TYR A 189 -1.74 -5.97 -0.91
N ILE A 190 -0.65 -6.32 -0.21
CA ILE A 190 0.70 -5.99 -0.67
C ILE A 190 1.20 -7.12 -1.59
N ASP A 191 1.44 -6.81 -2.87
CA ASP A 191 2.26 -7.67 -3.72
C ASP A 191 3.73 -7.39 -3.45
N ARG A 192 4.30 -8.15 -2.51
CA ARG A 192 5.70 -8.01 -2.08
C ARG A 192 6.66 -8.10 -3.25
N ASP A 193 6.44 -9.06 -4.15
CA ASP A 193 7.46 -9.46 -5.11
C ASP A 193 7.45 -8.62 -6.39
N ARG A 194 6.34 -7.96 -6.73
CA ARG A 194 6.22 -7.21 -7.99
C ARG A 194 5.95 -5.73 -7.79
N LEU A 195 5.01 -5.38 -6.91
CA LEU A 195 4.53 -4.00 -6.81
C LEU A 195 5.26 -3.26 -5.70
N ASP A 196 5.19 -3.77 -4.48
CA ASP A 196 5.81 -3.20 -3.28
C ASP A 196 7.33 -3.38 -3.27
N LEU A 197 7.84 -4.48 -3.81
CA LEU A 197 9.28 -4.80 -3.83
C LEU A 197 9.93 -4.76 -2.43
N GLY A 198 9.17 -5.12 -1.39
CA GLY A 198 9.61 -5.12 0.00
C GLY A 198 9.79 -3.73 0.62
N ARG A 199 9.28 -2.66 -0.01
CA ARG A 199 9.37 -1.28 0.50
C ARG A 199 8.67 -1.14 1.84
N THR A 200 7.48 -1.72 2.00
CA THR A 200 6.72 -1.62 3.26
C THR A 200 7.48 -2.28 4.42
N SER A 201 7.95 -3.51 4.19
CA SER A 201 8.74 -4.29 5.15
C SER A 201 10.06 -3.59 5.52
N THR A 202 10.73 -2.97 4.54
CA THR A 202 11.97 -2.21 4.75
C THR A 202 11.74 -0.91 5.51
N ALA A 203 10.70 -0.15 5.16
CA ALA A 203 10.35 1.09 5.86
C ALA A 203 10.08 0.84 7.35
N ALA A 204 9.37 -0.23 7.68
CA ALA A 204 9.11 -0.61 9.06
C ALA A 204 10.37 -1.09 9.80
N ARG A 205 11.21 -1.92 9.18
CA ARG A 205 12.50 -2.34 9.78
C ARG A 205 13.40 -1.15 10.09
N ASN A 206 13.41 -0.13 9.25
CA ASN A 206 14.17 1.10 9.48
C ASN A 206 13.68 1.89 10.70
N LEU A 207 12.48 1.60 11.22
CA LEU A 207 11.94 2.15 12.47
C LEU A 207 12.16 1.21 13.67
N GLY A 208 12.87 0.10 13.48
CA GLY A 208 13.07 -0.93 14.51
C GLY A 208 11.88 -1.88 14.69
N TRP A 209 10.87 -1.84 13.82
CA TRP A 209 9.75 -2.79 13.87
C TRP A 209 10.14 -4.13 13.26
N SER A 210 9.49 -5.20 13.75
CA SER A 210 9.65 -6.56 13.23
C SER A 210 8.41 -6.96 12.42
N PRO A 211 8.36 -6.70 11.10
CA PRO A 211 7.26 -7.16 10.24
C PRO A 211 7.11 -8.67 10.28
N VAL A 212 5.87 -9.13 10.46
CA VAL A 212 5.46 -10.51 10.24
C VAL A 212 4.74 -10.58 8.90
N GLU A 213 5.36 -11.24 7.94
CA GLU A 213 4.81 -11.44 6.60
C GLU A 213 4.06 -12.78 6.48
N ARG A 214 2.82 -12.77 5.97
CA ARG A 214 2.00 -13.97 5.75
C ARG A 214 1.28 -13.88 4.42
N VAL A 215 0.91 -14.99 3.80
CA VAL A 215 0.06 -14.95 2.58
C VAL A 215 -1.39 -14.72 3.00
N TRP A 216 -2.00 -13.62 2.57
CA TRP A 216 -3.43 -13.32 2.82
C TRP A 216 -4.33 -14.05 1.83
N ASN A 217 -4.09 -13.83 0.54
CA ASN A 217 -4.84 -14.40 -0.56
C ASN A 217 -3.93 -14.61 -1.77
N SER A 218 -4.30 -15.55 -2.64
CA SER A 218 -3.65 -15.76 -3.94
C SER A 218 -4.62 -15.41 -5.05
N VAL A 219 -4.19 -14.55 -5.96
CA VAL A 219 -4.99 -14.12 -7.11
C VAL A 219 -4.28 -14.50 -8.40
N SER A 220 -5.08 -14.99 -9.36
CA SER A 220 -4.58 -15.30 -10.70
C SER A 220 -4.52 -14.02 -11.52
N THR A 221 -3.35 -13.74 -12.10
CA THR A 221 -3.19 -12.60 -13.01
C THR A 221 -2.81 -13.10 -14.39
N ILE A 222 -3.43 -12.50 -15.40
CA ILE A 222 -3.09 -12.74 -16.79
C ILE A 222 -2.46 -11.46 -17.32
N ARG A 223 -1.25 -11.57 -17.87
CA ARG A 223 -0.59 -10.46 -18.55
C ARG A 223 -0.89 -10.54 -20.04
N PHE A 224 -1.30 -9.41 -20.60
CA PHE A 224 -1.58 -9.24 -22.03
C PHE A 224 -0.64 -8.19 -22.63
N PRO A 225 0.70 -8.40 -22.62
CA PRO A 225 1.65 -7.39 -23.07
C PRO A 225 1.50 -7.05 -24.56
N GLU A 226 0.98 -7.99 -25.35
CA GLU A 226 0.77 -7.89 -26.80
C GLU A 226 -0.72 -7.74 -27.15
N GLY A 227 -1.58 -7.45 -26.17
CA GLY A 227 -3.02 -7.38 -26.36
C GLY A 227 -3.77 -8.70 -26.18
N MET A 228 -5.10 -8.62 -26.34
CA MET A 228 -6.02 -9.75 -26.12
C MET A 228 -5.90 -10.78 -27.25
N GLU A 229 -5.77 -10.31 -28.48
CA GLU A 229 -5.72 -11.10 -29.71
C GLU A 229 -4.52 -12.05 -29.67
N ALA A 230 -3.31 -11.53 -29.45
CA ALA A 230 -2.09 -12.33 -29.31
C ALA A 230 -2.14 -13.29 -28.12
N PHE A 231 -2.86 -12.93 -27.05
CA PHE A 231 -3.11 -13.86 -25.95
C PHE A 231 -4.02 -15.03 -26.37
N LEU A 232 -5.11 -14.73 -27.10
CA LEU A 232 -6.05 -15.73 -27.57
C LEU A 232 -5.40 -16.69 -28.57
N GLU A 233 -4.57 -16.19 -29.49
CA GLU A 233 -3.83 -17.00 -30.47
C GLU A 233 -2.92 -18.05 -29.81
N ARG A 234 -2.33 -17.74 -28.66
CA ARG A 234 -1.50 -18.68 -27.88
C ARG A 234 -2.30 -19.74 -27.14
N LYS A 235 -3.63 -19.65 -27.09
CA LYS A 235 -4.46 -20.65 -26.42
C LYS A 235 -4.68 -21.86 -27.32
N LYS A 236 -4.82 -23.02 -26.66
CA LYS A 236 -5.20 -24.27 -27.33
C LYS A 236 -6.45 -24.06 -28.17
N ASP A 237 -6.51 -24.74 -29.32
CA ASP A 237 -7.64 -24.67 -30.25
C ASP A 237 -8.99 -24.92 -29.58
N SER A 238 -9.05 -25.82 -28.60
CA SER A 238 -10.28 -26.07 -27.84
C SER A 238 -10.77 -24.85 -27.07
N ALA A 239 -9.88 -24.09 -26.43
CA ALA A 239 -10.22 -22.88 -25.71
C ALA A 239 -10.63 -21.75 -26.68
N ARG A 240 -9.95 -21.63 -27.82
CA ARG A 240 -10.31 -20.67 -28.88
C ARG A 240 -11.70 -20.97 -29.46
N LYS A 241 -11.96 -22.23 -29.82
CA LYS A 241 -13.26 -22.70 -30.34
C LYS A 241 -14.38 -22.50 -29.32
N ALA A 242 -14.11 -22.75 -28.03
CA ALA A 242 -15.09 -22.53 -26.97
C ALA A 242 -15.49 -21.06 -26.83
N LEU A 243 -14.51 -20.14 -26.89
CA LEU A 243 -14.77 -18.69 -26.86
C LEU A 243 -15.55 -18.24 -28.10
N GLN A 244 -15.14 -18.66 -29.30
CA GLN A 244 -15.84 -18.34 -30.55
C GLN A 244 -17.28 -18.86 -30.55
N HIS A 245 -17.50 -20.09 -30.07
CA HIS A 245 -18.83 -20.67 -29.94
C HIS A 245 -19.69 -19.88 -28.94
N ALA A 246 -19.13 -19.47 -27.80
CA ALA A 246 -19.84 -18.64 -26.82
C ALA A 246 -20.23 -17.26 -27.42
N GLU A 247 -19.34 -16.63 -28.18
CA GLU A 247 -19.64 -15.37 -28.89
C GLU A 247 -20.73 -15.56 -29.95
N GLN A 248 -20.69 -16.65 -30.72
CA GLN A 248 -21.69 -16.96 -31.72
C GLN A 248 -23.06 -17.21 -31.09
N LEU A 249 -23.12 -17.95 -29.98
CA LEU A 249 -24.35 -18.14 -29.20
C LEU A 249 -24.89 -16.81 -28.64
N ALA A 250 -24.03 -15.93 -28.13
CA ALA A 250 -24.46 -14.63 -27.64
C ALA A 250 -25.11 -13.79 -28.77
N ARG A 251 -24.55 -13.83 -29.99
CA ARG A 251 -25.13 -13.16 -31.16
C ARG A 251 -26.46 -13.78 -31.59
N GLN A 252 -26.55 -15.10 -31.66
CA GLN A 252 -27.78 -15.81 -32.04
C GLN A 252 -28.93 -15.55 -31.07
N ASN A 253 -28.64 -15.49 -29.78
CA ASN A 253 -29.63 -15.21 -28.74
C ASN A 253 -29.91 -13.70 -28.55
N ASN A 254 -29.36 -12.84 -29.43
CA ASN A 254 -29.49 -11.39 -29.36
C ASN A 254 -29.12 -10.82 -27.98
N TRP A 255 -28.13 -11.44 -27.31
CA TRP A 255 -27.62 -10.94 -26.05
C TRP A 255 -26.86 -9.64 -26.31
N LYS A 256 -27.36 -8.55 -25.73
CA LYS A 256 -26.69 -7.25 -25.78
C LYS A 256 -25.81 -7.10 -24.55
N TRP A 257 -24.51 -7.07 -24.78
CA TRP A 257 -23.55 -6.64 -23.76
C TRP A 257 -23.71 -5.13 -23.58
N GLN A 258 -24.30 -4.72 -22.46
CA GLN A 258 -24.28 -3.32 -22.05
C GLN A 258 -22.99 -3.08 -21.28
N HIS A 259 -22.01 -2.48 -21.96
CA HIS A 259 -20.86 -1.92 -21.29
C HIS A 259 -21.30 -0.67 -20.54
N HIS A 260 -21.44 -0.77 -19.23
CA HIS A 260 -21.51 0.39 -18.37
C HIS A 260 -20.11 0.99 -18.26
N SER A 261 -19.74 1.80 -19.23
CA SER A 261 -18.57 2.67 -19.10
C SER A 261 -18.92 3.77 -18.12
N SER A 262 -18.68 3.54 -16.83
CA SER A 262 -18.58 4.62 -15.86
C SER A 262 -17.38 5.47 -16.27
N MET A 263 -17.65 6.56 -16.98
CA MET A 263 -16.68 7.55 -17.37
C MET A 263 -16.14 8.18 -16.09
N ILE A 264 -15.00 7.68 -15.60
CA ILE A 264 -14.20 8.40 -14.62
C ILE A 264 -13.58 9.54 -15.42
N ILE A 265 -14.27 10.68 -15.43
CA ILE A 265 -13.74 11.92 -15.98
C ILE A 265 -12.55 12.30 -15.08
N ALA A 266 -11.35 12.27 -15.67
CA ALA A 266 -10.09 12.65 -15.04
C ALA A 266 -9.97 14.18 -14.88
#